data_AF-A0A1H9T036-F1
#
_entry.id   AF-A0A1H9T036-F1
#
_cell.length_a   1.000
_cell.length_b   1.000
_cell.length_c   1.000
_cell.angle_alpha   90.00
_cell.angle_beta   90.00
_cell.angle_gamma   90.00
#
_symmetry.space_group_name_H-M   'P 1'
#
loop_
_entity.id
_entity.type
_entity.pdbx_description
1 polymer ?
#
loop_
_entity_poly.entity_id
_entity_poly.type
_entity_poly.pdbx_seq_one_letter_code
_entity_poly.pdbx_strand_id
1 'polypeptide(L)' 'MLSLSLLLLSVIGLLMFVHGLKTKSQLFLLFGSILLFATILYLSGIESWLILLPLVPAVSFIISHLVMKKVKPA' A
#
# COMPACT_ATOMS: atom_id res chain seq x y z
N MET A 1 -22.27 -1.11 2.08
CA MET A 1 -22.16 -1.84 0.80
C MET A 1 -20.72 -1.72 0.34
N LEU A 2 -20.00 -2.84 0.24
CA LEU A 2 -18.63 -2.82 -0.27
C LEU A 2 -18.68 -2.74 -1.79
N SER A 3 -18.25 -1.61 -2.35
CA SER A 3 -18.30 -1.39 -3.79
C SER A 3 -17.35 -2.35 -4.51
N LEU A 4 -17.80 -2.91 -5.63
CA LEU A 4 -17.01 -3.84 -6.45
C LEU A 4 -15.66 -3.22 -6.89
N SER A 5 -15.64 -1.89 -7.07
CA SER A 5 -14.44 -1.09 -7.31
C SER A 5 -13.41 -1.14 -6.18
N LEU A 6 -13.84 -1.07 -4.91
CA LEU A 6 -12.94 -1.16 -3.74
C LEU A 6 -12.34 -2.55 -3.62
N LEU A 7 -13.12 -3.59 -3.91
CA LEU A 7 -12.65 -4.96 -3.90
C LEU A 7 -11.59 -5.17 -4.98
N LEU A 8 -11.82 -4.67 -6.19
CA LEU A 8 -10.80 -4.65 -7.25
C LEU A 8 -9.55 -3.87 -6.87
N LEU A 9 -9.70 -2.68 -6.28
CA LEU A 9 -8.57 -1.84 -5.85
C LEU A 9 -7.69 -2.57 -4.84
N SER A 10 -8.32 -3.27 -3.88
CA SER A 10 -7.63 -4.09 -2.89
C SER A 10 -6.83 -5.22 -3.54
N VAL A 11 -7.44 -5.94 -4.48
CA VAL A 11 -6.79 -7.06 -5.18
C VAL A 11 -5.61 -6.57 -6.03
N ILE A 12 -5.78 -5.45 -6.74
CA ILE A 12 -4.72 -4.85 -7.56
C ILE A 12 -3.57 -4.36 -6.67
N GLY A 13 -3.86 -3.69 -5.54
CA GLY A 13 -2.86 -3.25 -4.59
C GLY A 13 -2.03 -4.40 -4.03
N LEU A 14 -2.69 -5.52 -3.71
CA LEU A 14 -2.05 -6.74 -3.22
C LEU A 14 -1.16 -7.40 -4.28
N LEU A 15 -1.66 -7.49 -5.53
CA LEU A 15 -0.88 -7.97 -6.67
C LEU A 15 0.36 -7.11 -6.93
N MET A 16 0.23 -5.78 -6.93
CA MET A 16 1.37 -4.87 -7.08
C MET A 16 2.38 -5.01 -5.96
N PHE A 17 1.93 -5.18 -4.71
CA PHE A 17 2.82 -5.35 -3.56
C PHE A 17 3.62 -6.66 -3.65
N VAL A 18 2.95 -7.78 -3.93
CA VAL A 18 3.60 -9.09 -4.12
C VAL A 18 4.55 -9.07 -5.32
N HIS A 19 4.12 -8.45 -6.42
CA HIS A 19 4.95 -8.30 -7.61
C HIS A 19 6.18 -7.42 -7.34
N GLY A 20 6.03 -6.33 -6.59
CA GLY A 20 7.13 -5.47 -6.16
C GLY A 20 8.14 -6.19 -5.27
N LEU A 21 7.66 -7.07 -4.39
CA LEU A 21 8.51 -7.93 -3.58
C LEU A 21 9.31 -8.92 -4.44
N LYS A 22 8.65 -9.58 -5.41
CA LYS A 22 9.27 -10.55 -6.32
C LYS A 22 10.29 -9.89 -7.26
N THR A 23 9.97 -8.71 -7.79
CA THR A 23 10.82 -7.96 -8.73
C THR A 23 11.88 -7.11 -8.04
N LYS A 24 11.87 -7.05 -6.70
CA LYS A 24 12.71 -6.14 -5.91
C LYS A 24 12.60 -4.68 -6.40
N SER A 25 11.40 -4.27 -6.79
CA SER A 25 11.13 -2.91 -7.28
C SER A 25 10.47 -2.04 -6.22
N GLN A 26 11.16 -0.94 -5.87
CA GLN A 26 10.76 -0.07 -4.75
C GLN A 26 9.49 0.71 -5.10
N LEU A 27 9.33 1.04 -6.38
CA LEU A 27 8.15 1.74 -6.89
C LEU A 27 6.92 0.85 -6.78
N PHE A 28 6.99 -0.42 -7.18
CA PHE A 28 5.85 -1.34 -7.07
C PHE A 28 5.45 -1.61 -5.62
N LEU A 29 6.43 -1.75 -4.71
CA LEU A 29 6.17 -1.85 -3.27
C LEU A 29 5.52 -0.58 -2.73
N LEU A 30 5.96 0.60 -3.16
CA LEU A 30 5.43 1.88 -2.72
C LEU A 30 3.99 2.09 -3.20
N PHE A 31 3.71 1.92 -4.49
CA PHE A 31 2.36 2.06 -5.01
C PHE A 31 1.42 0.97 -4.49
N GLY A 32 1.87 -0.27 -4.40
CA GLY A 32 1.09 -1.37 -3.84
C GLY A 32 0.73 -1.14 -2.36
N SER A 33 1.67 -0.65 -1.56
CA SER A 33 1.41 -0.31 -0.15
C SER A 33 0.49 0.90 -0.02
N ILE A 34 0.65 1.95 -0.82
CA ILE A 34 -0.30 3.10 -0.84
C ILE A 34 -1.72 2.61 -1.13
N LEU A 35 -1.92 1.79 -2.17
CA LEU A 35 -3.24 1.27 -2.51
C LEU A 35 -3.83 0.42 -1.38
N LEU A 36 -3.03 -0.46 -0.78
CA LEU A 36 -3.47 -1.30 0.34
C LEU A 36 -3.84 -0.46 1.57
N PHE A 37 -2.96 0.43 2.01
CA PHE A 37 -3.21 1.27 3.18
C PHE A 37 -4.38 2.23 2.95
N ALA A 38 -4.51 2.84 1.77
CA ALA A 38 -5.66 3.68 1.45
C ALA A 38 -6.98 2.90 1.51
N THR A 39 -6.98 1.68 0.98
CA THR A 39 -8.16 0.80 1.00
C THR A 39 -8.51 0.37 2.42
N ILE A 40 -7.50 -0.01 3.23
CA ILE A 40 -7.68 -0.35 4.65
C ILE A 40 -8.21 0.84 5.44
N LEU A 41 -7.65 2.03 5.22
CA LEU A 41 -8.03 3.25 5.93
C LEU A 41 -9.49 3.63 5.64
N TYR A 42 -9.92 3.47 4.38
CA TYR A 42 -11.31 3.64 3.98
C TYR A 42 -12.23 2.59 4.62
N LEU A 43 -11.82 1.32 4.63
CA LEU A 43 -12.59 0.21 5.23
C LEU A 43 -12.66 0.26 6.76
N SER A 44 -11.71 0.94 7.40
CA SER A 44 -11.62 1.07 8.86
C SER A 44 -12.82 1.81 9.46
N GLY A 45 -13.57 2.57 8.66
CA GLY A 45 -14.75 3.32 9.13
C GLY A 45 -14.40 4.47 10.09
N ILE A 46 -13.14 4.90 10.13
CA ILE A 46 -12.69 6.03 10.94
C ILE A 46 -13.23 7.31 10.30
N GLU A 47 -14.07 8.06 11.01
CA GLU A 47 -14.64 9.35 10.57
C GLU A 47 -13.57 10.32 10.03
N SER A 48 -12.37 10.31 10.64
CA SER A 48 -11.23 11.15 10.28
C SER A 48 -10.26 10.55 9.25
N TRP A 49 -10.64 9.51 8.49
CA TRP A 49 -9.77 8.84 7.53
C TRP A 49 -9.11 9.80 6.51
N LEU A 50 -9.80 10.89 6.12
CA LEU A 50 -9.25 11.91 5.23
C LEU A 50 -8.06 12.67 5.83
N ILE A 51 -8.03 12.85 7.15
CA ILE A 51 -6.92 13.51 7.87
C ILE A 51 -5.68 12.62 7.89
N LEU A 52 -5.90 11.30 7.90
CA LEU A 52 -4.84 10.29 7.85
C LEU A 52 -4.36 9.97 6.43
N LEU A 53 -5.10 10.39 5.39
CA LEU A 53 -4.75 10.15 3.98
C LEU A 53 -3.34 10.64 3.60
N PRO A 54 -2.91 11.87 4.00
CA PRO A 54 -1.56 12.36 3.72
C PRO A 54 -0.46 11.53 4.40
N LEU A 55 -0.80 10.78 5.45
CA LEU A 55 0.15 9.92 6.16
C LEU A 55 0.42 8.62 5.41
N VAL A 56 -0.53 8.15 4.60
CA VAL A 56 -0.42 6.92 3.79
C VAL A 56 0.85 6.90 2.92
N PRO A 57 1.14 7.93 2.08
CA PRO A 57 2.35 7.92 1.27
C PRO A 57 3.63 7.93 2.11
N ALA A 58 3.65 8.62 3.26
CA ALA A 58 4.82 8.64 4.15
C ALA A 58 5.11 7.26 4.75
N VAL A 59 4.08 6.59 5.27
CA VAL A 59 4.18 5.23 5.83
C VAL A 59 4.57 4.21 4.75
N SER A 60 3.93 4.28 3.58
CA SER A 60 4.25 3.43 2.45
C SER A 60 5.68 3.63 1.92
N PHE A 61 6.21 4.85 1.97
CA PHE A 61 7.59 5.12 1.62
C PHE A 61 8.57 4.44 2.59
N ILE A 62 8.33 4.58 3.90
CA ILE A 62 9.15 3.93 4.94
C ILE A 62 9.12 2.40 4.76
N ILE A 63 7.94 1.83 4.56
CA ILE A 63 7.76 0.38 4.38
C ILE A 63 8.49 -0.09 3.12
N SER A 64 8.29 0.58 1.99
CA SER A 64 8.94 0.21 0.73
C SER A 64 10.47 0.24 0.86
N HIS A 65 11.01 1.27 1.52
CA HIS A 65 12.44 1.41 1.75
C HIS A 65 12.98 0.33 2.71
N LEU A 66 12.31 0.07 3.84
CA LEU A 66 12.73 -0.95 4.82
C LEU A 66 12.66 -2.37 4.23
N VAL A 67 11.59 -2.68 3.49
CA VAL A 67 11.42 -3.96 2.81
C VAL A 67 12.53 -4.14 1.78
N MET A 68 12.83 -3.12 0.98
CA MET A 68 13.88 -3.23 -0.03
C MET A 68 15.27 -3.39 0.58
N LYS A 69 15.56 -2.68 1.68
CA LYS A 69 16.81 -2.80 2.43
C LYS A 69 17.02 -4.21 2.99
N LYS A 70 15.95 -4.93 3.35
CA LYS A 70 16.05 -6.34 3.77
C LYS A 70 16.26 -7.30 2.59
N VAL A 71 15.78 -6.97 1.40
CA VAL A 71 15.81 -7.82 0.20
C VAL A 71 17.11 -7.67 -0.61
N LYS A 72 17.77 -6.50 -0.50
CA LYS A 72 19.17 -6.26 -0.86
C LYS A 72 19.89 -5.78 0.39
N PRO A 73 20.45 -6.68 1.23
CA PRO A 73 21.44 -6.25 2.20
C PRO A 73 22.58 -5.62 1.40
N ALA A 74 22.88 -4.36 1.69
CA ALA A 74 24.05 -3.66 1.16
C ALA A 74 25.33 -4.38 1.63
#